data_AF-A0A7K4GW72-F1
#
_entry.id   AF-A0A7K4GW72-F1
#
_cell.length_a   1.000
_cell.length_b   1.000
_cell.length_c   1.000
_cell.angle_alpha   90.00
_cell.angle_beta   90.00
_cell.angle_gamma   90.00
#
_symmetry.space_group_name_H-M   'P 1'
#
loop_
_entity.id
_entity.type
_entity.pdbx_description
1 polymer ?
#
loop_
_entity_poly.entity_id
_entity_poly.type
_entity_poly.pdbx_seq_one_letter_code
_entity_poly.pdbx_strand_id
1 'polypeptide(L)'
;MAEEPQFPPLPDIGDILDRKDRFEQKKTAVLKCRECKAKYPREFKEGDYVFKNLKDEACKECNSDATLTIEEIYSEWIDPKKK
;
A
#
# COMPACT_ATOMS: atom_id res chain seq x y z
N MET A 1 -10.46 55.56 14.75
CA MET A 1 -10.88 54.60 13.71
C MET A 1 -9.93 53.43 13.84
N ALA A 2 -10.41 52.26 14.27
CA ALA A 2 -9.58 51.07 14.34
C ALA A 2 -9.65 50.41 12.96
N GLU A 3 -8.53 50.42 12.25
CA GLU A 3 -8.41 49.78 10.94
C GLU A 3 -8.61 48.27 11.13
N GLU A 4 -9.63 47.70 10.49
CA GLU A 4 -9.96 46.29 10.62
C GLU A 4 -8.79 45.43 10.10
N PRO A 5 -8.37 44.38 10.84
CA PRO A 5 -7.25 43.55 10.43
C PRO A 5 -7.59 42.83 9.13
N GLN A 6 -6.82 43.12 8.07
CA GLN A 6 -6.94 42.41 6.80
C GLN A 6 -6.38 40.99 6.95
N PHE A 7 -7.23 39.98 6.82
CA PHE A 7 -6.79 38.60 6.72
C PHE A 7 -6.08 38.38 5.38
N PRO A 8 -4.98 37.61 5.33
CA PRO A 8 -4.37 37.22 4.07
C PRO A 8 -5.39 36.42 3.23
N PRO A 9 -5.31 36.52 1.89
CA PRO A 9 -6.18 35.73 1.02
C PRO A 9 -5.98 34.25 1.31
N LEU A 10 -7.09 33.54 1.52
CA LEU A 10 -7.08 32.08 1.64
C LEU A 10 -6.58 31.50 0.30
N PRO A 11 -5.65 30.53 0.30
CA PRO A 11 -5.22 29.88 -0.93
C PRO A 11 -6.39 29.16 -1.61
N ASP A 12 -6.46 29.24 -2.93
CA ASP A 12 -7.44 28.52 -3.73
C ASP A 12 -7.37 27.01 -3.48
N ILE A 13 -8.52 26.41 -3.19
CA ILE A 13 -8.67 24.97 -2.88
C ILE A 13 -8.20 24.09 -4.05
N GLY A 14 -8.23 24.62 -5.28
CA GLY A 14 -7.79 23.95 -6.51
C GLY A 14 -6.30 23.59 -6.53
N ASP A 15 -5.43 24.47 -6.05
CA ASP A 15 -3.96 24.24 -6.00
C ASP A 15 -3.55 23.11 -5.05
N ILE A 16 -4.43 22.77 -4.09
CA ILE A 16 -4.20 21.73 -3.08
C ILE A 16 -4.63 20.36 -3.62
N LEU A 17 -5.69 20.30 -4.43
CA LEU A 17 -6.20 19.07 -5.03
C LEU A 17 -5.24 18.51 -6.10
N ASP A 18 -4.62 19.37 -6.92
CA ASP A 18 -3.65 19.01 -7.96
C ASP A 18 -2.35 18.37 -7.41
N ARG A 19 -2.07 18.56 -6.12
CA ARG A 19 -0.95 17.91 -5.41
C ARG A 19 -1.30 16.52 -4.90
N LYS A 20 -2.57 16.27 -4.59
CA LYS A 20 -3.03 15.02 -3.95
C LYS A 20 -3.25 13.90 -4.96
N ASP A 21 -3.62 14.24 -6.19
CA ASP A 21 -3.86 13.29 -7.29
C ASP A 21 -2.59 12.61 -7.81
N ARG A 22 -1.41 13.03 -7.35
CA ARG A 22 -0.13 12.46 -7.79
C ARG A 22 0.21 11.17 -7.09
N PHE A 23 -0.32 10.89 -5.90
CA PHE A 23 0.14 9.75 -5.12
C PHE A 23 -0.56 8.47 -5.59
N GLU A 24 0.18 7.56 -6.21
CA GLU A 24 -0.33 6.24 -6.56
C GLU A 24 -0.29 5.35 -5.32
N GLN A 25 -1.46 4.81 -4.92
CA GLN A 25 -1.53 3.88 -3.79
C GLN A 25 -1.15 2.48 -4.26
N LYS A 26 0.08 2.05 -3.94
CA LYS A 26 0.54 0.69 -4.23
C LYS A 26 0.23 -0.23 -3.04
N LYS A 27 -0.59 -1.24 -3.26
CA LYS A 27 -0.97 -2.24 -2.25
C LYS A 27 -0.08 -3.47 -2.40
N THR A 28 0.56 -3.86 -1.31
CA THR A 28 1.47 -5.00 -1.25
C THR A 28 0.98 -5.97 -0.18
N ALA A 29 0.98 -7.26 -0.50
CA ALA A 29 0.68 -8.34 0.43
C ALA A 29 1.96 -9.14 0.73
N VAL A 30 2.22 -9.43 1.99
CA VAL A 30 3.35 -10.25 2.44
C VAL A 30 2.89 -11.67 2.64
N LEU A 31 3.48 -12.56 1.85
CA LEU A 31 3.26 -14.00 1.95
C LEU A 31 4.28 -14.61 2.87
N LYS A 32 3.83 -15.52 3.73
CA LYS A 32 4.67 -16.32 4.61
C LYS A 32 4.42 -17.79 4.39
N CYS A 33 5.47 -18.54 4.10
CA CYS A 33 5.38 -19.99 4.08
C CYS A 33 5.30 -20.54 5.50
N ARG A 34 4.43 -21.52 5.75
CA ARG A 34 4.34 -22.17 7.07
C ARG A 34 5.51 -23.10 7.38
N GLU A 35 6.13 -23.70 6.37
CA GLU A 35 7.24 -24.65 6.58
C GLU A 35 8.58 -23.94 6.73
N CYS A 36 9.04 -23.23 5.70
CA CYS A 36 10.34 -22.56 5.73
C CYS A 36 10.31 -21.18 6.42
N LYS A 37 9.12 -20.67 6.76
CA LYS A 37 8.92 -19.33 7.35
C LYS A 37 9.44 -18.17 6.49
N ALA A 38 9.83 -18.43 5.24
CA ALA A 38 10.24 -17.41 4.30
C ALA A 38 9.09 -16.42 4.07
N LYS A 39 9.41 -15.14 4.10
CA LYS A 39 8.50 -14.04 3.80
C LYS A 39 8.86 -13.44 2.46
N TYR A 40 7.89 -13.20 1.61
CA TYR A 40 8.14 -12.49 0.35
C TYR A 40 6.97 -11.55 0.01
N PRO A 41 7.28 -10.35 -0.50
CA PRO A 41 6.27 -9.41 -0.93
C PRO A 41 5.68 -9.84 -2.27
N ARG A 42 4.37 -9.67 -2.42
CA ARG A 42 3.67 -9.73 -3.70
C ARG A 42 2.75 -8.54 -3.87
N GLU A 43 2.39 -8.24 -5.11
CA GLU A 43 1.32 -7.27 -5.38
C GLU A 43 -0.01 -7.80 -4.85
N PHE A 44 -0.75 -6.93 -4.17
CA PHE A 44 -2.06 -7.25 -3.63
C PHE A 44 -3.05 -7.55 -4.77
N LYS A 45 -3.73 -8.70 -4.69
CA LYS A 45 -4.84 -9.03 -5.60
C LYS A 45 -6.17 -8.92 -4.86
N GLU A 46 -7.21 -8.55 -5.60
CA GLU A 46 -8.56 -8.49 -5.05
C GLU A 46 -8.98 -9.86 -4.50
N GLY A 47 -9.45 -9.88 -3.25
CA GLY A 47 -9.74 -11.11 -2.51
C GLY A 47 -8.59 -11.63 -1.65
N ASP A 48 -7.46 -10.93 -1.56
CA ASP A 48 -6.45 -11.16 -0.53
C ASP A 48 -6.88 -10.59 0.82
N TYR A 49 -6.74 -11.39 1.87
CA TYR A 49 -7.02 -11.00 3.24
C TYR A 49 -5.96 -11.58 4.18
N VAL A 50 -5.72 -10.89 5.30
CA VAL A 50 -4.77 -11.32 6.32
C VAL A 50 -5.19 -12.70 6.85
N PHE A 51 -4.23 -13.60 7.05
CA PHE A 51 -4.40 -15.00 7.41
C PHE A 51 -5.07 -15.90 6.35
N LYS A 52 -5.25 -15.43 5.11
CA LYS A 52 -5.67 -16.30 4.00
C LYS A 52 -4.60 -17.34 3.71
N ASN A 53 -5.01 -18.61 3.64
CA ASN A 53 -4.15 -19.70 3.18
C ASN A 53 -4.32 -19.87 1.67
N LEU A 54 -3.23 -19.76 0.92
CA LEU A 54 -3.17 -20.01 -0.51
C LEU A 54 -2.77 -21.47 -0.70
N LYS A 55 -3.65 -22.23 -1.33
CA LYS A 55 -3.44 -23.64 -1.64
C LYS A 55 -2.91 -23.84 -3.07
N ASP A 56 -3.08 -22.84 -3.93
CA ASP A 56 -2.73 -22.89 -5.35
C ASP A 56 -1.32 -22.37 -5.67
N GLU A 57 -0.54 -21.97 -4.67
CA GLU A 57 0.74 -21.32 -4.86
C GLU A 57 1.82 -22.05 -4.03
N ALA A 58 2.87 -22.53 -4.70
CA ALA A 58 3.98 -23.21 -4.05
C ALA A 58 5.00 -22.20 -3.53
N CYS A 59 5.68 -22.54 -2.42
CA CYS A 59 6.73 -21.66 -1.91
C CYS A 59 7.96 -21.69 -2.83
N LYS A 60 8.43 -20.51 -3.26
CA LYS A 60 9.63 -20.38 -4.11
C LYS A 60 10.91 -20.95 -3.48
N GLU A 61 10.99 -20.99 -2.16
CA GLU A 61 12.19 -21.42 -1.42
C GLU A 61 12.21 -22.92 -1.16
N CYS A 62 11.10 -23.49 -0.68
CA CYS A 62 11.06 -24.91 -0.30
C CYS A 62 10.34 -25.80 -1.31
N ASN A 63 9.74 -25.24 -2.37
CA ASN A 63 8.89 -25.93 -3.34
C ASN A 63 7.75 -26.77 -2.74
N SER A 64 7.53 -26.67 -1.43
CA SER A 64 6.43 -27.33 -0.76
C SER A 64 5.11 -26.70 -1.21
N ASP A 65 4.11 -27.55 -1.44
CA ASP A 65 2.69 -27.18 -1.58
C ASP A 65 2.11 -26.61 -0.27
N ALA A 66 2.94 -26.46 0.75
CA ALA A 66 2.56 -26.06 2.08
C ALA A 66 2.07 -24.62 2.11
N THR A 67 0.74 -24.51 2.16
CA THR A 67 -0.10 -23.36 2.53
C THR A 67 0.68 -22.09 2.85
N LEU A 68 0.90 -21.27 1.84
CA LEU A 68 1.33 -19.89 2.04
C LEU A 68 0.22 -19.13 2.76
N THR A 69 0.58 -18.40 3.80
CA THR A 69 -0.37 -17.57 4.55
C THR A 69 -0.02 -16.11 4.33
N ILE A 70 -1.02 -15.28 4.04
CA ILE A 70 -0.82 -13.83 3.99
C ILE A 70 -0.68 -13.33 5.43
N GLU A 71 0.49 -12.79 5.80
CA GLU A 71 0.72 -12.28 7.15
C GLU A 71 0.34 -10.81 7.28
N GLU A 72 0.63 -10.02 6.25
CA GLU A 72 0.50 -8.56 6.29
C GLU A 72 0.03 -8.04 4.94
N ILE A 73 -0.79 -7.00 4.96
CA ILE A 73 -1.18 -6.25 3.77
C ILE A 73 -0.99 -4.77 4.11
N TYR A 74 -0.20 -4.07 3.32
CA TYR A 74 0.07 -2.65 3.53
C TYR A 74 -0.08 -1.88 2.22
N SER A 75 -0.42 -0.60 2.36
CA SER A 75 -0.52 0.35 1.24
C SER A 75 0.53 1.42 1.41
N GLU A 76 1.37 1.60 0.39
CA GLU A 76 2.32 2.69 0.32
C GLU A 76 1.84 3.73 -0.70
N TRP A 77 1.98 5.01 -0.35
CA TRP A 77 1.73 6.12 -1.26
C TRP A 77 3.06 6.44 -1.95
N ILE A 78 3.17 6.12 -3.24
CA ILE A 78 4.38 6.37 -4.03
C ILE A 78 4.17 7.64 -4.84
N ASP A 79 5.13 8.56 -4.77
CA ASP A 79 5.16 9.77 -5.59
C ASP A 79 5.80 9.43 -6.96
N PRO A 80 5.06 9.47 -8.07
CA PRO A 80 5.51 9.00 -9.39
C PRO A 80 6.63 9.86 -9.98
N LYS A 81 6.87 11.07 -9.44
CA LYS A 81 7.94 11.97 -9.89
C LYS A 81 9.36 11.55 -9.48
N LYS A 82 9.52 10.49 -8.68
CA LYS A 82 10.84 9.99 -8.23
C LYS A 82 11.46 8.90 -9.13
N LYS A 83 10.93 8.66 -10.32
CA LYS A 83 11.50 7.69 -11.28
C LYS A 83 12.58 8.29 -12.15
#